data_AF-A0AAV8VJ95-F1
#
_entry.id   AF-A0AAV8VJ95-F1
#
_cell.length_a   1.000
_cell.length_b   1.000
_cell.length_c   1.000
_cell.angle_alpha   90.00
_cell.angle_beta   90.00
_cell.angle_gamma   90.00
#
_symmetry.space_group_name_H-M   'P 1'
#
loop_
_entity.id
_entity.type
_entity.pdbx_description
1 polymer ?
#
loop_
_entity_poly.entity_id
_entity_poly.type
_entity_poly.pdbx_seq_one_letter_code
_entity_poly.pdbx_strand_id
1 'polypeptide(L)' 'MLFSSSSSSSSSEYEEIFVRRRKLYRQRRPCFDMYDDLEFFDRFRLTKNTVENLLQKIEGTIALPTNRVDALNQ' A
#
# COMPACT_ATOMS: atom_id res chain seq x y z
N MET A 1 41.07 -52.18 7.37
CA MET A 1 40.11 -51.72 6.36
C MET A 1 39.08 -50.84 7.06
N LEU A 2 39.00 -49.56 6.70
CA LEU A 2 38.02 -48.60 7.25
C LEU A 2 36.76 -48.65 6.38
N PHE A 3 35.63 -49.09 6.94
CA PHE A 3 34.33 -49.03 6.28
C PHE A 3 33.86 -47.57 6.26
N SER A 4 33.77 -46.98 5.06
CA SER A 4 33.13 -45.68 4.87
C SER A 4 31.63 -45.89 4.75
N SER A 5 30.88 -45.51 5.80
CA SER A 5 29.43 -45.47 5.77
C SER A 5 28.98 -44.27 4.94
N SER A 6 28.56 -44.51 3.70
CA SER A 6 27.88 -43.50 2.89
C SER A 6 26.47 -43.27 3.45
N SER A 7 26.31 -42.21 4.23
CA SER A 7 24.99 -41.72 4.63
C SER A 7 24.35 -41.01 3.44
N SER A 8 23.42 -41.68 2.75
CA SER A 8 22.53 -40.98 1.80
C SER A 8 21.66 -40.01 2.59
N SER A 9 21.99 -38.72 2.52
CA SER A 9 21.12 -37.66 3.02
C SER A 9 20.00 -37.46 2.00
N SER A 10 18.82 -38.02 2.29
CA SER A 10 17.61 -37.71 1.54
C SER A 10 17.21 -36.28 1.87
N SER A 11 17.63 -35.34 1.04
CA SER A 11 17.26 -33.93 1.16
C SER A 11 15.81 -33.78 0.70
N SER A 12 14.86 -33.81 1.63
CA SER A 12 13.48 -33.45 1.33
C SER A 12 13.43 -31.99 0.92
N GLU A 13 13.09 -31.75 -0.35
CA GLU A 13 12.78 -30.42 -0.88
C GLU A 13 11.53 -29.88 -0.18
N TYR A 14 11.72 -29.01 0.81
CA TYR A 14 10.62 -28.25 1.37
C TYR A 14 10.30 -27.13 0.37
N GLU A 15 9.27 -27.33 -0.45
CA GLU A 15 8.61 -26.24 -1.19
C GLU A 15 8.14 -25.18 -0.18
N GLU A 16 8.87 -24.07 -0.09
CA GLU A 16 8.53 -22.95 0.79
C GLU A 16 7.28 -22.26 0.25
N ILE A 17 6.10 -22.67 0.74
CA ILE A 17 4.82 -22.04 0.40
C ILE A 17 4.82 -20.63 0.97
N PHE A 18 5.09 -19.63 0.13
CA PHE A 18 4.99 -18.21 0.49
C PHE A 18 3.52 -17.81 0.72
N VAL A 19 3.03 -17.98 1.95
CA VAL A 19 1.71 -17.49 2.34
C VAL A 19 1.73 -15.96 2.41
N ARG A 20 1.07 -15.31 1.45
CA ARG A 20 0.94 -13.85 1.43
C ARG A 20 0.12 -13.37 2.64
N ARG A 21 0.70 -12.47 3.44
CA ARG A 21 -0.02 -11.82 4.55
C ARG A 21 -1.28 -11.12 4.03
N ARG A 22 -2.41 -11.34 4.71
CA ARG A 22 -3.68 -10.65 4.41
C ARG A 22 -3.48 -9.14 4.47
N LYS A 23 -3.93 -8.43 3.44
CA LYS A 23 -3.90 -6.96 3.40
C LYS A 23 -4.99 -6.42 4.33
N LEU A 24 -4.61 -5.57 5.28
CA LEU A 24 -5.54 -4.80 6.10
C LEU A 24 -5.68 -3.40 5.50
N TYR A 25 -6.85 -3.08 4.95
CA TYR A 25 -7.15 -1.74 4.47
C TYR A 25 -7.70 -0.91 5.63
N ARG A 26 -7.04 0.20 5.95
CA ARG A 26 -7.56 1.16 6.93
C ARG A 26 -8.53 2.10 6.24
N GLN A 27 -9.68 2.34 6.84
CA GLN A 27 -10.60 3.38 6.40
C GLN A 27 -9.96 4.74 6.65
N ARG A 28 -9.67 5.49 5.57
CA ARG A 28 -9.14 6.85 5.65
C ARG A 28 -10.29 7.83 5.76
N ARG A 29 -10.18 8.80 6.67
CA ARG A 29 -11.16 9.88 6.81
C ARG A 29 -10.88 10.97 5.76
N PRO A 30 -11.91 11.65 5.23
CA PRO A 30 -11.73 12.77 4.31
C PRO A 30 -11.24 14.01 5.07
N CYS A 31 -9.93 14.10 5.30
CA CYS A 31 -9.31 15.18 6.09
C CYS A 31 -9.56 16.58 5.52
N PHE A 32 -9.77 16.69 4.21
CA PHE A 32 -9.97 17.98 3.55
C PHE A 32 -11.30 18.63 3.95
N ASP A 33 -12.34 17.81 4.15
CA ASP A 33 -13.68 18.27 4.53
C ASP A 33 -13.86 18.32 6.05
N MET A 34 -13.14 17.47 6.78
CA MET A 34 -13.31 17.33 8.23
C MET A 34 -12.70 18.48 9.06
N TYR A 35 -11.60 19.07 8.62
CA TYR A 35 -10.89 20.11 9.37
C TYR A 35 -11.20 21.48 8.78
N ASP A 36 -11.31 22.52 9.61
CA ASP A 36 -11.33 23.89 9.13
C ASP A 36 -9.94 24.35 8.65
N ASP A 37 -9.81 25.56 8.13
CA ASP A 37 -8.54 26.02 7.56
C ASP A 37 -7.42 26.15 8.59
N LEU A 38 -7.75 26.53 9.83
CA LEU A 38 -6.76 26.71 10.91
C LEU A 38 -6.28 25.36 11.43
N GLU A 39 -7.20 24.43 11.72
CA GLU A 39 -6.89 23.06 12.13
C GLU A 39 -6.15 22.30 11.03
N PHE A 40 -6.54 22.49 9.77
CA PHE A 40 -5.86 21.89 8.64
C PHE A 40 -4.43 22.42 8.52
N PHE A 41 -4.23 23.73 8.64
CA PHE A 41 -2.90 24.33 8.61
C PHE A 41 -2.04 23.88 9.80
N ASP A 42 -2.59 23.81 11.00
CA ASP A 42 -1.85 23.36 12.19
C ASP A 42 -1.36 21.90 12.04
N ARG A 43 -2.24 21.02 11.52
CA ARG A 43 -1.91 19.60 11.33
C ARG A 43 -0.96 19.34 10.16
N PHE A 44 -1.21 19.96 9.01
CA PHE A 44 -0.55 19.61 7.75
C PHE A 44 0.48 20.65 7.28
N ARG A 45 0.50 21.83 7.92
CA ARG A 45 1.41 22.96 7.62
C ARG A 45 1.28 23.45 6.17
N LEU A 46 0.14 23.17 5.57
CA LEU A 46 -0.27 23.56 4.23
C LEU A 46 -1.67 24.13 4.31
N THR A 47 -1.97 25.15 3.52
CA THR A 47 -3.35 25.62 3.38
C THR A 47 -4.10 24.73 2.40
N LYS A 48 -5.42 24.63 2.57
CA LYS A 48 -6.29 23.88 1.65
C LYS A 48 -6.11 24.30 0.19
N ASN A 49 -6.05 25.61 -0.06
CA ASN A 49 -5.78 26.15 -1.39
C ASN A 49 -4.44 25.67 -1.96
N THR A 50 -3.39 25.58 -1.15
CA THR A 50 -2.09 25.07 -1.63
C THR A 50 -2.19 23.61 -2.06
N VAL A 51 -2.94 22.80 -1.29
CA VAL A 51 -3.18 21.39 -1.58
C VAL A 51 -4.00 21.22 -2.85
N GLU A 52 -5.08 21.97 -3.04
CA GLU A 52 -5.88 21.96 -4.29
C GLU A 52 -5.03 22.30 -5.52
N ASN A 53 -4.25 23.37 -5.44
CA ASN A 53 -3.34 23.76 -6.52
C ASN A 53 -2.32 22.66 -6.83
N LEU A 54 -1.84 21.93 -5.82
CA LEU A 54 -0.92 20.82 -6.01
C LEU A 54 -1.62 19.63 -6.66
N LEU A 55 -2.84 19.29 -6.22
CA LEU A 55 -3.65 18.23 -6.80
C LEU A 55 -3.91 18.47 -8.29
N GLN A 56 -4.30 19.68 -8.68
CA GLN A 56 -4.51 20.04 -10.10
C GLN A 56 -3.25 19.85 -10.94
N LYS A 57 -2.07 20.16 -10.38
CA LYS A 57 -0.79 20.00 -11.10
C LYS A 57 -0.39 18.54 -11.31
N ILE A 58 -0.72 17.67 -10.35
CA ILE A 58 -0.35 16.24 -10.40
C ILE A 58 -1.47 15.36 -10.94
N GLU A 59 -2.68 15.90 -11.15
CA GLU A 59 -3.86 15.16 -11.59
C GLU A 59 -3.55 14.30 -12.83
N GLY A 60 -2.94 14.89 -13.85
CA GLY A 60 -2.56 14.18 -15.07
C GLY A 60 -1.50 13.08 -14.88
N THR A 61 -0.70 13.14 -13.79
CA THR A 61 0.31 12.12 -13.47
C THR A 61 -0.24 10.99 -12.62
N ILE A 62 -1.27 11.26 -11.80
CA ILE A 62 -1.91 10.26 -10.92
C ILE A 62 -3.18 9.66 -11.53
N ALA A 63 -3.70 10.26 -12.60
CA ALA A 63 -4.82 9.72 -13.35
C ALA A 63 -4.48 8.29 -13.83
N LEU A 64 -5.25 7.32 -13.34
CA LEU A 64 -5.09 5.94 -13.76
C LEU A 64 -5.53 5.83 -15.23
N PRO A 65 -4.77 5.15 -16.09
CA PRO A 65 -5.15 4.94 -17.49
C PRO A 65 -6.38 4.05 -17.67
N THR A 66 -6.94 3.49 -16.59
CA THR A 66 -8.14 2.68 -16.60
C THR A 66 -9.09 3.22 -15.55
N ASN A 67 -10.36 3.44 -15.93
CA ASN A 67 -11.48 3.81 -15.06
C ASN A 67 -11.79 2.70 -14.02
N ARG A 68 -10.85 2.41 -13.13
CA ARG A 68 -11.02 1.45 -12.02
C ARG A 68 -11.64 2.09 -10.78
N VAL A 69 -12.50 3.09 -10.97
CA VAL A 69 -13.25 3.71 -9.88
C VAL A 69 -14.55 2.92 -9.58
N ASP A 70 -15.01 2.07 -10.51
CA ASP A 70 -16.30 1.35 -10.44
C ASP A 70 -16.32 0.06 -9.58
N ALA A 71 -15.65 0.02 -8.43
CA ALA A 71 -15.73 -1.13 -7.53
C ALA A 71 -16.17 -0.82 -6.09
N LEU A 72 -16.69 0.38 -5.82
CA LEU A 72 -17.15 0.77 -4.48
C LEU A 72 -18.64 1.19 -4.40
N ASN A 73 -19.43 0.94 -5.44
CA ASN A 73 -20.89 1.11 -5.42
C ASN A 73 -21.58 -0.24 -5.73
N GLN A 74 -21.62 -1.15 -4.75
CA GLN A 74 -22.59 -2.27 -4.66
C GLN A 74 -23.05 -2.40 -3.22
#